data_AF-A0A453K2L2-F1
#
_entry.id   AF-A0A453K2L2-F1
#
_cell.length_a   1.000
_cell.length_b   1.000
_cell.length_c   1.000
_cell.angle_alpha   90.00
_cell.angle_beta   90.00
_cell.angle_gamma   90.00
#
_symmetry.space_group_name_H-M   'P 1'
#
loop_
_entity.id
_entity.type
_entity.pdbx_description
1 polymer ?
#
loop_
_entity_poly.entity_id
_entity_poly.type
_entity_poly.pdbx_seq_one_letter_code
_entity_poly.pdbx_strand_id
1 'polypeptide(L)'
;MQQLDFAVTVSALLGIPFPFGSIGRVNPELYALSAGTWDNQRTGINACTPQDDLVAWKMRYAEVLCVNSWQVKRYIDQYSGSSIIGFSAEYLHHVEELYSKAQANWSEVLKPTCPSETAKGEEFKESASSALQLQIDAYSSFLESFAKLARSAWTEFDLWLMGTGLLLMILSVITQAYILVRLNAVCQPSDQECPSSRIIPKLSFAFTLVTIRAASLLSNSYILAEGRVTNFLLATSCIAGVWSSATNGNFTIEEFIFLLLNIFARFGIELGMSKQIAGPTATKDHPVSIICDIFGSSFCNVSMDIFPIISLAMVTCIVLKLIAYAVHQRFLKYFIICGTILSYAFIANYWASESTLLSHTKAVQEIGRSLAPRFVYAIGGLSLVISVLWRLFAPVDSLKFNKRITSLSAAMLCSWSPTILMLLGRQGAFVALICITGAWCIIMLQQKYQKDSKLDITGSCVANPVSVTQWSLLAVCLFYLTGHWCTFDGLRYGAAFIGFDNFHIIRQGFLLSIDTFGVSHILPVLSLPFVAIHCYNTASKKSKVKDVTINILIQVHLMYGLITAITTTVTIVCVTIQRRHLMVWGLFAPKYVFDAIGLLLTDLLIC
;
A
#
# COMPACT_ATOMS: atom_id res chain seq x y z
N MET A 1 7.79 4.75 30.93
CA MET A 1 7.35 3.35 30.73
C MET A 1 7.82 2.84 29.38
N GLN A 2 8.42 1.65 29.31
CA GLN A 2 8.69 1.00 28.02
C GLN A 2 7.38 0.47 27.44
N GLN A 3 7.19 0.55 26.12
CA GLN A 3 5.93 0.12 25.50
C GLN A 3 5.59 -1.36 25.78
N LEU A 4 6.61 -2.20 25.90
CA LEU A 4 6.52 -3.61 26.27
C LEU A 4 5.69 -3.83 27.54
N ASP A 5 5.79 -2.90 28.49
CA ASP A 5 5.19 -2.97 29.83
C ASP A 5 3.75 -2.46 29.85
N PHE A 6 3.29 -1.78 28.80
CA PHE A 6 2.02 -1.06 28.79
C PHE A 6 0.83 -2.01 29.00
N ALA A 7 0.73 -3.06 28.18
CA ALA A 7 -0.42 -3.95 28.20
C ALA A 7 -0.58 -4.68 29.54
N VAL A 8 0.51 -5.23 30.07
CA VAL A 8 0.51 -5.91 31.38
C VAL A 8 0.25 -4.95 32.53
N THR A 9 0.78 -3.71 32.47
CA THR A 9 0.55 -2.74 33.54
C THR A 9 -0.91 -2.29 33.56
N VAL A 10 -1.50 -1.99 32.40
CA VAL A 10 -2.93 -1.62 32.33
C VAL A 10 -3.82 -2.78 32.76
N SER A 11 -3.51 -4.01 32.34
CA SER A 11 -4.23 -5.20 32.82
C SER A 11 -4.15 -5.36 34.33
N ALA A 12 -2.98 -5.13 34.93
CA ALA A 12 -2.80 -5.18 36.39
C ALA A 12 -3.63 -4.12 37.11
N LEU A 13 -3.68 -2.90 36.56
CA LEU A 13 -4.46 -1.79 37.11
C LEU A 13 -5.97 -2.02 37.00
N LEU A 14 -6.43 -2.67 35.92
CA LEU A 14 -7.84 -2.98 35.70
C LEU A 14 -8.29 -4.28 36.38
N GLY A 15 -7.37 -5.07 36.94
CA GLY A 15 -7.66 -6.38 37.53
C GLY A 15 -8.11 -7.44 36.51
N ILE A 16 -7.72 -7.28 35.24
CA ILE A 16 -8.05 -8.23 34.17
C ILE A 16 -6.85 -9.14 33.87
N PRO A 17 -7.07 -10.34 33.27
CA PRO A 17 -5.97 -11.24 32.91
C PRO A 17 -4.92 -10.58 32.01
N PHE A 18 -3.65 -10.96 32.21
CA PHE A 18 -2.57 -10.50 31.33
C PHE A 18 -2.70 -11.10 29.92
N PRO A 19 -2.51 -10.29 28.86
CA PRO A 19 -2.55 -10.80 27.49
C PRO A 19 -1.52 -11.90 27.29
N PHE A 20 -1.94 -13.06 26.79
CA PHE A 20 -1.08 -14.25 26.69
C PHE A 20 0.22 -14.04 25.92
N GLY A 21 0.24 -13.18 24.90
CA GLY A 21 1.44 -12.87 24.11
C GLY A 21 2.30 -11.73 24.67
N SER A 22 1.97 -11.19 25.85
CA SER A 22 2.78 -10.14 26.44
C SER A 22 4.01 -10.71 27.12
N ILE A 23 5.13 -9.98 27.01
CA ILE A 23 6.41 -10.31 27.64
C ILE A 23 6.89 -9.16 28.54
N GLY A 24 5.98 -8.23 28.84
CA GLY A 24 6.21 -7.01 29.60
C GLY A 24 6.40 -7.24 31.10
N ARG A 25 6.95 -6.24 31.78
CA ARG A 25 6.96 -6.17 33.23
C ARG A 25 5.95 -5.13 33.71
N VAL A 26 5.14 -5.44 34.72
CA VAL A 26 4.28 -4.44 35.36
C VAL A 26 5.13 -3.31 35.93
N ASN A 27 4.89 -2.08 35.47
CA ASN A 27 5.70 -0.94 35.85
C ASN A 27 5.47 -0.58 37.34
N PRO A 28 6.54 -0.52 38.17
CA PRO A 28 6.41 -0.31 39.61
C PRO A 28 5.86 1.07 39.96
N GLU A 29 6.22 2.12 39.22
CA GLU A 29 5.82 3.50 39.50
C GLU A 29 4.32 3.71 39.25
N LEU A 30 3.81 3.24 38.11
CA LEU A 30 2.39 3.35 37.80
C LEU A 30 1.52 2.48 38.72
N TYR A 31 2.01 1.29 39.07
CA TYR A 31 1.30 0.44 40.02
C TYR A 31 1.28 1.07 41.43
N ALA A 32 2.37 1.70 41.86
CA ALA A 32 2.41 2.48 43.11
C ALA A 32 1.46 3.68 43.12
N LEU A 33 1.33 4.41 42.00
CA LEU A 33 0.38 5.52 41.87
C LEU A 33 -1.07 5.07 42.11
N SER A 34 -1.45 3.88 41.62
CA SER A 34 -2.79 3.34 41.83
C SER A 34 -3.08 2.88 43.26
N ALA A 35 -2.02 2.56 44.02
CA ALA A 35 -2.13 2.12 45.40
C ALA A 35 -2.24 3.28 46.41
N GLY A 36 -2.16 4.54 45.96
CA GLY A 36 -2.23 5.73 46.82
C GLY A 36 -0.98 5.98 47.68
N THR A 37 0.12 5.25 47.47
CA THR A 37 1.34 5.35 48.29
C THR A 37 2.29 6.49 47.88
N TRP A 38 2.01 7.17 46.76
CA TRP A 38 2.88 8.22 46.21
C TRP A 38 2.74 9.59 46.91
N ASP A 39 1.57 9.94 47.44
CA ASP A 39 1.35 11.24 48.11
C ASP A 39 2.12 11.38 49.43
N ASN A 40 2.45 10.26 50.08
CA ASN A 40 3.11 10.24 51.38
C ASN A 40 4.61 10.59 51.34
N GLN A 41 5.23 10.70 50.16
CA GLN A 41 6.63 11.15 50.05
C GLN A 41 6.79 12.69 49.99
N ARG A 42 5.72 13.47 49.71
CA ARG A 42 5.82 14.93 49.60
C ARG A 42 5.37 15.71 50.83
N THR A 43 4.45 15.18 51.62
CA THR A 43 3.96 15.86 52.83
C THR A 43 4.51 15.16 54.04
N GLY A 44 5.61 15.70 54.59
CA GLY A 44 6.18 15.29 55.87
C GLY A 44 5.25 15.65 57.04
N ILE A 45 4.14 14.94 57.16
CA ILE A 45 3.20 15.07 58.27
C ILE A 45 3.04 13.69 58.92
N ASN A 46 3.36 13.67 60.21
CA ASN A 46 3.40 12.52 61.12
C ASN A 46 2.10 11.69 61.11
N ALA A 47 2.05 10.64 60.29
CA ALA A 47 1.15 9.51 60.50
C ALA A 47 1.97 8.33 61.01
N CYS A 48 1.51 7.62 62.04
CA CYS A 48 2.17 6.43 62.60
C CYS A 48 1.87 5.14 61.79
N THR A 49 1.64 5.24 60.47
CA THR A 49 1.31 4.13 59.57
C THR A 49 2.15 3.98 58.27
N PRO A 50 3.28 4.67 58.02
CA PRO A 50 3.94 4.65 56.70
C PRO A 50 4.60 3.31 56.36
N GLN A 51 5.02 2.54 57.35
CA GLN A 51 5.74 1.27 57.14
C GLN A 51 4.80 0.13 56.75
N ASP A 52 3.57 0.13 57.27
CA ASP A 52 2.58 -0.93 57.01
C ASP A 52 1.99 -0.80 55.60
N ASP A 53 1.79 0.44 55.12
CA ASP A 53 1.35 0.72 53.74
C ASP A 53 2.42 0.32 52.70
N LEU A 54 3.70 0.51 53.02
CA LEU A 54 4.81 0.13 52.15
C LEU A 54 4.96 -1.40 52.03
N VAL A 55 4.86 -2.11 53.16
CA VAL A 55 4.91 -3.58 53.16
C VAL A 55 3.70 -4.17 52.43
N ALA A 56 2.51 -3.62 52.66
CA ALA A 56 1.29 -4.02 51.94
C ALA A 56 1.39 -3.78 50.43
N TRP A 57 1.95 -2.65 50.01
CA TRP A 57 2.21 -2.37 48.59
C TRP A 57 3.20 -3.36 47.98
N LYS A 58 4.35 -3.59 48.64
CA LYS A 58 5.37 -4.54 48.16
C LYS A 58 4.80 -5.94 48.02
N MET A 59 3.98 -6.38 48.97
CA MET A 59 3.31 -7.67 48.93
C MET A 59 2.37 -7.79 47.72
N ARG A 60 1.48 -6.81 47.50
CA ARG A 60 0.58 -6.79 46.33
C ARG A 60 1.34 -6.74 45.01
N TYR A 61 2.42 -5.95 44.95
CA TYR A 61 3.25 -5.87 43.75
C TYR A 61 3.98 -7.18 43.47
N ALA A 62 4.47 -7.88 44.51
CA ALA A 62 5.08 -9.19 44.37
C ALA A 62 4.08 -10.26 43.87
N GLU A 63 2.84 -10.24 44.35
CA GLU A 63 1.75 -11.10 43.85
C GLU A 63 1.47 -10.86 42.36
N VAL A 64 1.37 -9.58 41.97
CA VAL A 64 1.18 -9.18 40.57
C VAL A 64 2.34 -9.62 39.69
N LEU A 65 3.59 -9.47 40.16
CA LEU A 65 4.78 -9.94 39.44
C LEU A 65 4.85 -11.47 39.36
N CYS A 66 4.35 -12.20 40.36
CA CYS A 66 4.22 -13.65 40.32
C CYS A 66 3.29 -14.09 39.19
N VAL A 67 2.09 -13.50 39.10
CA VAL A 67 1.13 -13.78 38.02
C VAL A 67 1.70 -13.38 36.66
N ASN A 68 2.40 -12.24 36.58
CA ASN A 68 3.03 -11.77 35.35
C ASN A 68 4.12 -12.75 34.88
N SER A 69 5.01 -13.15 35.78
CA SER A 69 6.09 -14.11 35.50
C SER A 69 5.54 -15.47 35.08
N TRP A 70 4.44 -15.92 35.70
CA TRP A 70 3.74 -17.15 35.33
C TRP A 70 3.14 -17.07 33.92
N GLN A 71 2.49 -15.97 33.54
CA GLN A 71 1.96 -15.79 32.20
C GLN A 71 3.09 -15.81 31.14
N VAL A 72 4.18 -15.09 31.40
CA VAL A 72 5.35 -15.04 30.51
C VAL A 72 5.97 -16.43 30.37
N LYS A 73 6.16 -17.17 31.47
CA LYS A 73 6.67 -18.55 31.46
C LYS A 73 5.80 -19.47 30.60
N ARG A 74 4.48 -19.43 30.78
CA ARG A 74 3.55 -20.22 29.95
C ARG A 74 3.62 -19.87 28.46
N TYR A 75 3.78 -18.59 28.15
CA TYR A 75 3.93 -18.15 26.77
C TYR A 75 5.23 -18.68 26.15
N ILE A 76 6.34 -18.62 26.89
CA ILE A 76 7.64 -19.15 26.46
C ILE A 76 7.54 -20.63 26.13
N ASP A 77 7.00 -21.43 27.04
CA ASP A 77 6.92 -22.89 26.87
C ASP A 77 6.12 -23.26 25.63
N GLN A 78 4.98 -22.60 25.44
CA GLN A 78 4.13 -22.78 24.26
C GLN A 78 4.86 -22.33 22.98
N TYR A 79 5.55 -21.20 23.02
CA TYR A 79 6.28 -20.66 21.87
C TYR A 79 7.47 -21.55 21.48
N SER A 80 8.28 -21.99 22.45
CA SER A 80 9.41 -22.89 22.20
C SER A 80 8.98 -24.26 21.70
N GLY A 81 7.81 -24.75 22.12
CA GLY A 81 7.27 -26.03 21.65
C GLY A 81 6.67 -26.00 20.24
N SER A 82 6.34 -24.80 19.72
CA SER A 82 5.62 -24.64 18.43
C SER A 82 6.39 -23.88 17.36
N SER A 83 7.43 -23.12 17.71
CA SER A 83 8.17 -22.28 16.76
C SER A 83 9.30 -23.03 16.05
N ILE A 84 9.47 -22.76 14.76
CA ILE A 84 10.53 -23.34 13.90
C ILE A 84 11.89 -22.66 14.17
N ILE A 85 11.88 -21.41 14.66
CA ILE A 85 13.05 -20.56 14.92
C ILE A 85 13.23 -20.39 16.45
N GLY A 86 13.05 -21.49 17.19
CA GLY A 86 13.00 -21.48 18.66
C GLY A 86 14.29 -20.94 19.33
N PHE A 87 14.19 -20.67 20.64
CA PHE A 87 15.33 -20.26 21.46
C PHE A 87 16.34 -21.42 21.64
N SER A 88 17.62 -21.11 21.83
CA SER A 88 18.63 -22.15 22.13
C SER A 88 18.30 -22.86 23.45
N ALA A 89 18.62 -24.15 23.54
CA ALA A 89 18.38 -24.96 24.73
C ALA A 89 19.09 -24.43 26.00
N GLU A 90 20.29 -23.87 25.85
CA GLU A 90 21.07 -23.32 26.97
C GLU A 90 20.37 -22.12 27.63
N TYR A 91 19.83 -21.20 26.82
CA TYR A 91 19.07 -20.05 27.32
C TYR A 91 17.71 -20.45 27.92
N LEU A 92 17.03 -21.45 27.36
CA LEU A 92 15.80 -21.96 27.95
C LEU A 92 16.05 -22.53 29.35
N HIS A 93 17.17 -23.25 29.54
CA HIS A 93 17.58 -23.74 30.85
C HIS A 93 17.92 -22.59 31.83
N HIS A 94 18.62 -21.55 31.36
CA HIS A 94 18.94 -20.39 32.21
C HIS A 94 17.69 -19.63 32.66
N VAL A 95 16.72 -19.44 31.77
CA VAL A 95 15.45 -18.77 32.09
C VAL A 95 14.61 -19.63 33.05
N GLU A 96 14.65 -20.96 32.92
CA GLU A 96 14.04 -21.90 33.85
C GLU A 96 14.65 -21.83 35.26
N GLU A 97 15.97 -21.72 35.34
CA GLU A 97 16.69 -21.57 36.60
C GLU A 97 16.32 -20.25 37.30
N LEU A 98 16.24 -19.15 36.56
CA LEU A 98 15.81 -17.86 37.11
C LEU A 98 14.36 -17.90 37.61
N TYR A 99 13.46 -18.56 36.87
CA TYR A 99 12.05 -18.70 37.26
C TYR A 99 11.90 -19.58 38.50
N SER A 100 12.53 -20.76 38.52
CA SER A 100 12.48 -21.69 39.65
C SER A 100 13.07 -21.07 40.92
N LYS A 101 14.16 -20.31 40.81
CA LYS A 101 14.72 -19.52 41.92
C LYS A 101 13.74 -18.47 42.44
N ALA A 102 13.08 -17.73 41.55
CA ALA A 102 12.07 -16.77 41.97
C ALA A 102 10.86 -17.44 42.64
N GLN A 103 10.42 -18.61 42.15
CA GLN A 103 9.30 -19.34 42.73
C GLN A 103 9.63 -19.98 44.08
N ALA A 104 10.84 -20.51 44.25
CA ALA A 104 11.33 -21.08 45.51
C ALA A 104 11.34 -20.02 46.63
N ASN A 105 11.91 -18.85 46.35
CA ASN A 105 11.93 -17.72 47.28
C ASN A 105 10.52 -17.27 47.70
N TRP A 106 9.55 -17.26 46.77
CA TRP A 106 8.15 -16.94 47.10
C TRP A 106 7.54 -17.93 48.10
N SER A 107 7.81 -19.22 47.91
CA SER A 107 7.30 -20.26 48.81
C SER A 107 7.88 -20.16 50.23
N GLU A 108 9.08 -19.61 50.38
CA GLU A 108 9.71 -19.32 51.67
C GLU A 108 9.11 -18.07 52.31
N VAL A 109 8.87 -17.00 51.54
CA VAL A 109 8.21 -15.77 52.00
C VAL A 109 6.76 -16.03 52.44
N LEU A 110 6.07 -16.98 51.80
CA LEU A 110 4.68 -17.33 52.14
C LEU A 110 4.54 -18.27 53.35
N LYS A 111 5.63 -18.88 53.86
CA LYS A 111 5.57 -19.65 55.11
C LYS A 111 5.40 -18.66 56.26
N PRO A 112 4.22 -18.58 56.91
CA PRO A 112 4.11 -17.78 58.11
C PRO A 112 5.01 -18.44 59.15
N THR A 113 6.14 -17.82 59.46
CA THR A 113 6.90 -18.22 60.64
C THR A 113 6.00 -17.86 61.81
N CYS A 114 5.40 -18.87 62.46
CA CYS A 114 4.59 -18.67 63.66
C CYS A 114 5.38 -17.77 64.61
N PRO A 115 4.80 -16.65 65.11
CA PRO A 115 5.52 -15.75 65.95
C PRO A 115 5.86 -16.46 67.26
N SER A 116 7.14 -16.79 67.48
CA SER A 116 7.65 -16.91 68.83
C SER A 116 7.61 -15.50 69.44
N GLU A 117 6.88 -15.32 70.54
CA GLU A 117 6.47 -14.07 71.18
C GLU A 117 7.59 -13.15 71.71
N THR A 118 8.78 -13.11 71.10
CA THR A 118 9.94 -12.38 71.64
C THR A 118 10.75 -11.55 70.65
N ALA A 119 10.33 -11.41 69.39
CA ALA A 119 10.99 -10.49 68.44
C ALA A 119 10.25 -9.14 68.41
N LYS A 120 10.98 -8.04 68.65
CA LYS A 120 10.47 -6.67 68.55
C LYS A 120 9.85 -6.46 67.16
N GLY A 121 8.62 -5.92 67.13
CA GLY A 121 7.83 -5.78 65.90
C GLY A 121 8.49 -4.95 64.78
N GLU A 122 9.51 -4.16 65.06
CA GLU A 122 10.25 -3.38 64.06
C GLU A 122 11.30 -4.22 63.30
N GLU A 123 12.09 -5.06 63.98
CA GLU A 123 13.09 -5.95 63.35
C GLU A 123 12.40 -6.99 62.44
N PHE A 124 11.24 -7.51 62.87
CA PHE A 124 10.45 -8.43 62.06
C PHE A 124 9.91 -7.76 60.79
N LYS A 125 9.44 -6.51 60.88
CA LYS A 125 8.92 -5.75 59.72
C LYS A 125 10.02 -5.35 58.73
N GLU A 126 11.21 -4.99 59.20
CA GLU A 126 12.36 -4.75 58.32
C GLU A 126 12.82 -6.01 57.59
N SER A 127 12.89 -7.14 58.29
CA SER A 127 13.24 -8.43 57.67
C SER A 127 12.22 -8.84 56.60
N ALA A 128 10.92 -8.67 56.84
CA ALA A 128 9.86 -8.96 55.88
C ALA A 128 9.89 -8.03 54.65
N SER A 129 10.14 -6.72 54.84
CA SER A 129 10.28 -5.76 53.75
C SER A 129 11.51 -6.04 52.87
N SER A 130 12.60 -6.54 53.47
CA SER A 130 13.82 -6.94 52.76
C SER A 130 13.61 -8.22 51.94
N ALA A 131 12.90 -9.21 52.50
CA ALA A 131 12.57 -10.46 51.81
C ALA A 131 11.62 -10.20 50.62
N LEU A 132 10.63 -9.33 50.78
CA LEU A 132 9.75 -8.90 49.68
C LEU A 132 10.51 -8.16 48.58
N GLN A 133 11.52 -7.35 48.94
CA GLN A 133 12.36 -6.67 47.95
C GLN A 133 13.17 -7.66 47.12
N LEU A 134 13.83 -8.62 47.77
CA LEU A 134 14.58 -9.70 47.10
C LEU A 134 13.67 -10.50 46.16
N GLN A 135 12.41 -10.70 46.54
CA GLN A 135 11.44 -11.39 45.72
C GLN A 135 11.03 -10.58 44.48
N ILE A 136 10.74 -9.29 44.66
CA ILE A 136 10.45 -8.37 43.56
C ILE A 136 11.63 -8.36 42.59
N ASP A 137 12.85 -8.29 43.10
CA ASP A 137 14.07 -8.29 42.28
C ASP A 137 14.27 -9.60 41.53
N ALA A 138 13.95 -10.76 42.13
CA ALA A 138 14.02 -12.06 41.47
C ALA A 138 13.05 -12.17 40.28
N TYR A 139 11.77 -11.84 40.46
CA TYR A 139 10.79 -11.82 39.35
C TYR A 139 11.16 -10.78 38.28
N SER A 140 11.66 -9.63 38.71
CA SER A 140 12.11 -8.57 37.82
C SER A 140 13.28 -9.02 36.95
N SER A 141 14.26 -9.71 37.56
CA SER A 141 15.42 -10.26 36.86
C SER A 141 15.02 -11.31 35.83
N PHE A 142 14.06 -12.19 36.17
CA PHE A 142 13.50 -13.16 35.21
C PHE A 142 12.86 -12.47 34.01
N LEU A 143 11.93 -11.53 34.25
CA LEU A 143 11.22 -10.81 33.18
C LEU A 143 12.17 -9.98 32.31
N GLU A 144 13.15 -9.32 32.91
CA GLU A 144 14.12 -8.51 32.18
C GLU A 144 15.08 -9.37 31.34
N SER A 145 15.57 -10.48 31.91
CA SER A 145 16.45 -11.41 31.19
C SER A 145 15.73 -12.02 30.00
N PHE A 146 14.48 -12.43 30.18
CA PHE A 146 13.68 -12.95 29.09
C PHE A 146 13.38 -11.88 28.03
N ALA A 147 13.00 -10.67 28.41
CA ALA A 147 12.74 -9.59 27.46
C ALA A 147 13.99 -9.22 26.63
N LYS A 148 15.19 -9.29 27.23
CA LYS A 148 16.46 -9.12 26.51
C LYS A 148 16.70 -10.23 25.49
N LEU A 149 16.49 -11.48 25.89
CA LEU A 149 16.61 -12.64 24.99
C LEU A 149 15.63 -12.56 23.82
N ALA A 150 14.35 -12.31 24.12
CA ALA A 150 13.30 -12.15 23.12
C ALA A 150 13.65 -11.06 22.09
N ARG A 151 14.20 -9.93 22.54
CA ARG A 151 14.69 -8.89 21.61
C ARG A 151 15.85 -9.38 20.75
N SER A 152 16.81 -10.09 21.32
CA SER A 152 17.94 -10.61 20.54
C SER A 152 17.53 -11.63 19.48
N ALA A 153 16.62 -12.54 19.82
CA ALA A 153 16.19 -13.61 18.91
C ALA A 153 15.18 -13.13 17.85
N TRP A 154 14.29 -12.21 18.19
CA TRP A 154 13.21 -11.79 17.28
C TRP A 154 13.50 -10.53 16.46
N THR A 155 14.53 -9.74 16.81
CA THR A 155 14.84 -8.48 16.10
C THR A 155 16.24 -8.43 15.50
N GLU A 156 16.61 -9.48 14.77
CA GLU A 156 17.85 -9.49 13.99
C GLU A 156 17.64 -8.80 12.64
N PHE A 157 18.24 -7.62 12.49
CA PHE A 157 18.36 -6.94 11.21
C PHE A 157 19.81 -7.02 10.75
N ASP A 158 20.06 -7.65 9.59
CA ASP A 158 21.37 -7.64 8.96
C ASP A 158 21.65 -6.26 8.36
N LEU A 159 22.39 -5.44 9.12
CA LEU A 159 22.73 -4.07 8.73
C LEU A 159 23.61 -4.03 7.48
N TRP A 160 24.39 -5.08 7.21
CA TRP A 160 25.26 -5.15 6.04
C TRP A 160 24.45 -5.39 4.77
N LEU A 161 23.55 -6.37 4.78
CA LEU A 161 22.61 -6.60 3.67
C LEU A 161 21.70 -5.39 3.43
N MET A 162 21.20 -4.76 4.50
CA MET A 162 20.40 -3.53 4.38
C MET A 162 21.20 -2.37 3.77
N GLY A 163 22.45 -2.18 4.22
CA GLY A 163 23.34 -1.12 3.72
C GLY A 163 23.73 -1.32 2.25
N THR A 164 24.05 -2.55 1.86
CA THR A 164 24.35 -2.90 0.46
C THR A 164 23.14 -2.71 -0.45
N GLY A 165 21.95 -3.12 -0.03
CA GLY A 165 20.70 -2.89 -0.77
C GLY A 165 20.39 -1.39 -0.96
N LEU A 166 20.54 -0.59 0.10
CA LEU A 166 20.35 0.87 0.00
C LEU A 166 21.38 1.52 -0.94
N LEU A 167 22.64 1.10 -0.87
CA LEU A 167 23.70 1.60 -1.77
C LEU A 167 23.38 1.30 -3.24
N LEU A 168 22.94 0.08 -3.54
CA LEU A 168 22.53 -0.33 -4.90
C LEU A 168 21.35 0.50 -5.41
N MET A 169 20.36 0.78 -4.56
CA MET A 169 19.22 1.62 -4.93
C MET A 169 19.61 3.07 -5.21
N ILE A 170 20.48 3.65 -4.38
CA ILE A 170 21.01 5.01 -4.62
C ILE A 170 21.77 5.06 -5.95
N LEU A 171 22.62 4.06 -6.24
CA LEU A 171 23.33 3.97 -7.50
C LEU A 171 22.37 3.83 -8.70
N SER A 172 21.30 3.04 -8.56
CA SER A 172 20.25 2.89 -9.57
C SER A 172 19.57 4.23 -9.88
N VAL A 173 19.16 4.98 -8.86
CA VAL A 173 18.55 6.32 -9.05
C VAL A 173 19.53 7.29 -9.74
N ILE A 174 20.80 7.30 -9.33
CA ILE A 174 21.83 8.17 -9.94
C ILE A 174 22.04 7.79 -11.41
N THR A 175 22.13 6.51 -11.73
CA THR A 175 22.32 6.04 -13.11
C THR A 175 21.12 6.35 -14.00
N GLN A 176 19.89 6.11 -13.53
CA GLN A 176 18.67 6.50 -14.25
C GLN A 176 18.59 8.01 -14.48
N ALA A 177 18.89 8.83 -13.46
CA ALA A 177 18.93 10.27 -13.59
C ALA A 177 20.01 10.74 -14.59
N TYR A 178 21.21 10.15 -14.54
CA TYR A 178 22.29 10.44 -15.46
C TYR A 178 21.91 10.12 -16.92
N ILE A 179 21.35 8.92 -17.16
CA ILE A 179 20.90 8.51 -18.49
C ILE A 179 19.81 9.47 -19.00
N LEU A 180 18.86 9.86 -18.14
CA LEU A 180 17.79 10.80 -18.52
C LEU A 180 18.36 12.18 -18.89
N VAL A 181 19.33 12.70 -18.14
CA VAL A 181 20.00 13.98 -18.47
C VAL A 181 20.76 13.87 -19.80
N ARG A 182 21.50 12.77 -20.02
CA ARG A 182 22.21 12.52 -21.28
C ARG A 182 21.25 12.38 -22.47
N LEU A 183 20.13 11.68 -22.30
CA LEU A 183 19.11 11.54 -23.34
C LEU A 183 18.48 12.90 -23.69
N ASN A 184 18.18 13.72 -22.68
CA ASN A 184 17.66 15.08 -22.89
C ASN A 184 18.67 15.96 -23.64
N ALA A 185 19.96 15.85 -23.31
CA ALA A 185 21.02 16.58 -24.01
C ALA A 185 21.18 16.14 -25.47
N VAL A 186 21.02 14.84 -25.78
CA VAL A 186 21.07 14.32 -27.17
C VAL A 186 19.82 14.73 -27.97
N CYS A 187 18.66 14.81 -27.31
CA CYS A 187 17.41 15.25 -27.94
C CYS A 187 17.33 16.77 -28.15
N GLN A 188 18.24 17.56 -27.56
CA GLN A 188 18.37 18.99 -27.79
C GLN A 188 19.48 19.25 -28.83
N PRO A 189 19.18 19.83 -30.01
CA PRO A 189 20.22 20.20 -30.97
C PRO A 189 21.10 21.34 -30.42
N SER A 190 22.40 21.28 -30.72
CA SER A 190 23.46 22.13 -30.13
C SER A 190 23.40 23.62 -30.48
N ASP A 191 22.64 24.01 -31.51
CA ASP A 191 22.84 25.33 -32.16
C ASP A 191 21.63 26.28 -32.11
N GLN A 192 20.67 26.09 -31.20
CA GLN A 192 19.53 27.00 -31.10
C GLN A 192 19.19 27.39 -29.67
N GLU A 193 19.14 28.71 -29.42
CA GLU A 193 18.54 29.35 -28.25
C GLU A 193 17.06 28.91 -28.13
N CYS A 194 16.84 27.72 -27.58
CA CYS A 194 15.52 27.27 -27.16
C CYS A 194 15.04 28.22 -26.05
N PRO A 195 13.73 28.49 -25.89
CA PRO A 195 13.21 29.23 -24.75
C PRO A 195 13.35 28.37 -23.47
N SER A 196 14.58 28.28 -22.98
CA SER A 196 15.01 27.61 -21.75
C SER A 196 14.19 28.06 -20.53
N SER A 197 13.60 29.26 -20.60
CA SER A 197 12.77 29.85 -19.54
C SER A 197 11.49 29.08 -19.21
N ARG A 198 10.89 28.28 -20.12
CA ARG A 198 9.62 27.56 -19.85
C ARG A 198 9.78 26.08 -19.49
N ILE A 199 10.91 25.44 -19.83
CA ILE A 199 11.13 24.01 -19.54
C ILE A 199 11.65 23.81 -18.10
N ILE A 200 12.57 24.67 -17.67
CA ILE A 200 13.14 24.67 -16.31
C ILE A 200 12.06 24.76 -15.21
N PRO A 201 11.07 25.68 -15.26
CA PRO A 201 10.05 25.75 -14.22
C PRO A 201 9.14 24.51 -14.19
N LYS A 202 8.91 23.85 -15.33
CA LYS A 202 8.09 22.62 -15.40
C LYS A 202 8.80 21.40 -14.83
N LEU A 203 10.09 21.26 -15.14
CA LEU A 203 10.92 20.21 -14.55
C LEU A 203 11.04 20.43 -13.03
N SER A 204 11.27 21.67 -12.61
CA SER A 204 11.28 22.03 -11.19
C SER A 204 9.94 21.72 -10.52
N PHE A 205 8.81 22.05 -11.14
CA PHE A 205 7.48 21.75 -10.61
C PHE A 205 7.24 20.23 -10.47
N ALA A 206 7.56 19.45 -11.50
CA ALA A 206 7.46 18.00 -11.47
C ALA A 206 8.37 17.38 -10.39
N PHE A 207 9.60 17.86 -10.27
CA PHE A 207 10.54 17.44 -9.23
C PHE A 207 10.03 17.76 -7.82
N THR A 208 9.44 18.95 -7.62
CA THR A 208 8.83 19.33 -6.34
C THR A 208 7.67 18.42 -5.99
N LEU A 209 6.78 18.07 -6.93
CA LEU A 209 5.68 17.13 -6.69
C LEU A 209 6.19 15.75 -6.28
N VAL A 210 7.20 15.22 -6.97
CA VAL A 210 7.80 13.92 -6.66
C VAL A 210 8.49 13.96 -5.30
N THR A 211 9.20 15.04 -4.99
CA THR A 211 9.91 15.21 -3.70
C THR A 211 8.93 15.31 -2.54
N ILE A 212 7.84 16.08 -2.67
CA ILE A 212 6.79 16.19 -1.64
C ILE A 212 6.14 14.82 -1.42
N ARG A 213 5.83 14.09 -2.50
CA ARG A 213 5.30 12.73 -2.41
C ARG A 213 6.26 11.81 -1.65
N ALA A 214 7.54 11.79 -2.05
CA ALA A 214 8.54 10.94 -1.41
C ALA A 214 8.71 11.31 0.08
N ALA A 215 8.80 12.59 0.42
CA ALA A 215 8.92 13.06 1.79
C ALA A 215 7.70 12.70 2.66
N SER A 216 6.50 12.64 2.07
CA SER A 216 5.30 12.22 2.79
C SER A 216 5.39 10.79 3.35
N LEU A 217 6.19 9.92 2.72
CA LEU A 217 6.38 8.54 3.16
C LEU A 217 7.23 8.41 4.43
N LEU A 218 7.82 9.50 4.92
CA LEU A 218 8.58 9.51 6.17
C LEU A 218 7.68 9.62 7.42
N SER A 219 6.37 9.77 7.26
CA SER A 219 5.41 9.96 8.36
C SER A 219 4.30 8.90 8.35
N ASN A 220 4.03 8.32 9.52
CA ASN A 220 2.98 7.31 9.71
C ASN A 220 1.61 7.79 9.21
N SER A 221 1.22 9.01 9.57
CA SER A 221 -0.08 9.58 9.24
C SER A 221 -0.23 9.81 7.73
N TYR A 222 0.87 10.18 7.05
CA TYR A 222 0.86 10.40 5.62
C TYR A 222 0.90 9.09 4.82
N ILE A 223 1.56 8.03 5.32
CA ILE A 223 1.45 6.68 4.73
C ILE A 223 -0.01 6.19 4.81
N LEU A 224 -0.66 6.32 5.98
CA LEU A 224 -2.07 5.94 6.14
C LEU A 224 -3.00 6.79 5.24
N ALA A 225 -2.65 8.04 4.99
CA ALA A 225 -3.39 8.96 4.15
C ALA A 225 -2.84 9.08 2.71
N GLU A 226 -2.03 8.12 2.23
CA GLU A 226 -1.27 8.25 0.98
C GLU A 226 -2.16 8.52 -0.23
N GLY A 227 -3.34 7.89 -0.30
CA GLY A 227 -4.33 8.18 -1.34
C GLY A 227 -4.82 9.62 -1.34
N ARG A 228 -5.05 10.22 -0.15
CA ARG A 228 -5.47 11.61 -0.01
C ARG A 228 -4.34 12.58 -0.36
N VAL A 229 -3.12 12.29 0.06
CA VAL A 229 -1.92 13.09 -0.26
C VAL A 229 -1.69 13.10 -1.77
N THR A 230 -1.72 11.92 -2.39
CA THR A 230 -1.53 11.77 -3.84
C THR A 230 -2.62 12.50 -4.62
N ASN A 231 -3.89 12.37 -4.19
CA ASN A 231 -4.99 13.07 -4.83
C ASN A 231 -4.87 14.59 -4.71
N PHE A 232 -4.40 15.08 -3.56
CA PHE A 232 -4.11 16.51 -3.35
C PHE A 232 -2.98 17.02 -4.25
N LEU A 233 -1.88 16.26 -4.39
CA LEU A 233 -0.79 16.60 -5.31
C LEU A 233 -1.27 16.60 -6.77
N LEU A 234 -2.09 15.63 -7.16
CA LEU A 234 -2.71 15.58 -8.47
C LEU A 234 -3.62 16.80 -8.69
N ALA A 235 -4.48 17.15 -7.74
CA ALA A 235 -5.35 18.32 -7.79
C ALA A 235 -4.54 19.62 -7.95
N THR A 236 -3.45 19.75 -7.19
CA THR A 236 -2.54 20.90 -7.25
C THR A 236 -1.95 21.06 -8.64
N SER A 237 -1.56 19.95 -9.29
CA SER A 237 -1.09 19.99 -10.67
C SER A 237 -2.17 20.42 -11.67
N CYS A 238 -3.44 19.98 -11.46
CA CYS A 238 -4.58 20.38 -12.30
C CYS A 238 -4.88 21.87 -12.15
N ILE A 239 -4.94 22.37 -10.91
CA ILE A 239 -5.19 23.78 -10.60
C ILE A 239 -4.08 24.67 -11.16
N ALA A 240 -2.82 24.26 -11.02
CA ALA A 240 -1.69 24.97 -11.63
C ALA A 240 -1.79 25.01 -13.16
N GLY A 241 -2.24 23.92 -13.79
CA GLY A 241 -2.53 23.86 -15.22
C GLY A 241 -3.62 24.85 -15.64
N VAL A 242 -4.79 24.79 -14.99
CA VAL A 242 -5.92 25.72 -15.19
C VAL A 242 -5.48 27.17 -15.01
N TRP A 243 -4.72 27.47 -13.95
CA TRP A 243 -4.21 28.82 -13.68
C TRP A 243 -3.27 29.30 -14.78
N SER A 244 -2.34 28.45 -15.21
CA SER A 244 -1.44 28.75 -16.33
C SER A 244 -2.20 28.93 -17.65
N SER A 245 -3.33 28.25 -17.83
CA SER A 245 -4.17 28.33 -19.02
C SER A 245 -5.02 29.61 -19.03
N ALA A 246 -5.58 29.96 -17.86
CA ALA A 246 -6.37 31.17 -17.65
C ALA A 246 -5.53 32.45 -17.82
N THR A 247 -4.30 32.46 -17.29
CA THR A 247 -3.35 33.58 -17.48
C THR A 247 -2.95 33.78 -18.94
N ASN A 248 -2.96 32.72 -19.75
CA ASN A 248 -2.69 32.77 -21.19
C ASN A 248 -3.96 32.99 -22.04
N GLY A 249 -5.15 33.11 -21.43
CA GLY A 249 -6.42 33.38 -22.11
C GLY A 249 -7.04 32.19 -22.88
N ASN A 250 -6.53 30.96 -22.71
CA ASN A 250 -6.86 29.80 -23.55
C ASN A 250 -7.47 28.63 -22.75
N PHE A 251 -8.61 28.85 -22.10
CA PHE A 251 -9.25 27.83 -21.26
C PHE A 251 -9.54 26.52 -22.03
N THR A 252 -9.10 25.38 -21.49
CA THR A 252 -9.41 24.06 -22.08
C THR A 252 -10.53 23.38 -21.32
N ILE A 253 -11.42 22.70 -22.07
CA ILE A 253 -12.45 21.86 -21.47
C ILE A 253 -11.80 20.65 -20.79
N GLU A 254 -10.68 20.16 -21.33
CA GLU A 254 -9.95 19.01 -20.81
C GLU A 254 -9.36 19.24 -19.42
N GLU A 255 -8.84 20.45 -19.13
CA GLU A 255 -8.40 20.83 -17.77
C GLU A 255 -9.56 20.78 -16.77
N PHE A 256 -10.74 21.27 -17.16
CA PHE A 256 -11.93 21.26 -16.30
C PHE A 256 -12.44 19.83 -16.05
N ILE A 257 -12.50 19.00 -17.09
CA ILE A 257 -12.86 17.58 -16.96
C ILE A 257 -11.87 16.87 -16.03
N PHE A 258 -10.57 17.15 -16.16
CA PHE A 258 -9.56 16.52 -15.31
C PHE A 258 -9.64 16.96 -13.84
N LEU A 259 -10.00 18.22 -13.59
CA LEU A 259 -10.27 18.72 -12.23
C LEU A 259 -11.52 18.06 -11.63
N LEU A 260 -12.60 17.95 -12.40
CA LEU A 260 -13.83 17.27 -11.98
C LEU A 260 -13.56 15.79 -11.68
N LEU A 261 -12.75 15.13 -12.49
CA LEU A 261 -12.33 13.76 -12.29
C LEU A 261 -11.58 13.58 -10.96
N ASN A 262 -10.71 14.52 -10.60
CA ASN A 262 -9.99 14.49 -9.33
C ASN A 262 -10.94 14.60 -8.11
N ILE A 263 -12.00 15.40 -8.24
CA ILE A 263 -13.05 15.49 -7.21
C ILE A 263 -13.75 14.14 -7.06
N PHE A 264 -14.14 13.49 -8.15
CA PHE A 264 -14.73 12.14 -8.10
C PHE A 264 -13.77 11.09 -7.53
N ALA A 265 -12.48 11.16 -7.89
CA ALA A 265 -11.46 10.29 -7.34
C ALA A 265 -11.31 10.47 -5.83
N ARG A 266 -11.39 11.71 -5.32
CA ARG A 266 -11.39 11.99 -3.88
C ARG A 266 -12.52 11.28 -3.14
N PHE A 267 -13.76 11.46 -3.62
CA PHE A 267 -14.92 10.80 -3.03
C PHE A 267 -14.78 9.29 -3.09
N GLY A 268 -14.32 8.75 -4.22
CA GLY A 268 -14.10 7.31 -4.36
C GLY A 268 -13.00 6.75 -3.46
N ILE A 269 -11.94 7.50 -3.16
CA ILE A 269 -10.90 7.11 -2.19
C ILE A 269 -11.49 7.05 -0.77
N GLU A 270 -12.31 8.03 -0.38
CA GLU A 270 -12.99 8.03 0.93
C GLU A 270 -13.96 6.83 1.05
N LEU A 271 -14.67 6.49 -0.03
CA LEU A 271 -15.51 5.29 -0.13
C LEU A 271 -14.71 3.99 -0.06
N GLY A 272 -13.53 3.94 -0.69
CA GLY A 272 -12.65 2.78 -0.67
C GLY A 272 -12.12 2.51 0.73
N MET A 273 -11.73 3.57 1.44
CA MET A 273 -11.21 3.50 2.81
C MET A 273 -12.31 3.23 3.85
N SER A 274 -13.58 3.60 3.61
CA SER A 274 -14.65 3.37 4.59
C SER A 274 -15.02 1.89 4.75
N LYS A 275 -14.74 1.04 3.74
CA LYS A 275 -14.86 -0.43 3.87
C LYS A 275 -13.99 -1.02 4.98
N GLN A 276 -13.00 -0.26 5.48
CA GLN A 276 -12.18 -0.58 6.65
C GLN A 276 -12.95 -0.50 7.98
N ILE A 277 -14.00 0.33 8.06
CA ILE A 277 -14.72 0.69 9.31
C ILE A 277 -16.02 -0.10 9.44
N ALA A 278 -16.19 -1.22 8.71
CA ALA A 278 -17.34 -2.11 8.84
C ALA A 278 -17.30 -2.98 10.12
N GLY A 279 -16.98 -2.35 11.26
CA GLY A 279 -17.54 -2.72 12.56
C GLY A 279 -18.89 -2.01 12.77
N PRO A 280 -19.66 -2.33 13.83
CA PRO A 280 -21.07 -1.95 13.98
C PRO A 280 -21.34 -0.44 14.16
N THR A 281 -20.31 0.40 14.13
CA THR A 281 -20.40 1.84 14.37
C THR A 281 -20.05 2.60 13.09
N ALA A 282 -20.89 2.46 12.06
CA ALA A 282 -20.94 3.44 11.00
C ALA A 282 -21.44 4.75 11.61
N THR A 283 -20.53 5.67 11.88
CA THR A 283 -20.83 7.01 12.41
C THR A 283 -21.71 7.76 11.42
N LYS A 284 -22.74 8.47 11.93
CA LYS A 284 -23.77 9.20 11.17
C LYS A 284 -23.25 10.30 10.22
N ASP A 285 -21.95 10.58 10.21
CA ASP A 285 -21.34 11.70 9.48
C ASP A 285 -20.74 11.30 8.12
N HIS A 286 -21.10 10.14 7.56
CA HIS A 286 -20.53 9.69 6.29
C HIS A 286 -21.25 10.26 5.06
N PRO A 287 -20.53 10.62 3.98
CA PRO A 287 -21.15 11.12 2.75
C PRO A 287 -22.11 10.10 2.11
N VAL A 288 -21.90 8.80 2.29
CA VAL A 288 -22.83 7.75 1.81
C VAL A 288 -24.08 7.64 2.67
N SER A 289 -23.96 7.76 4.00
CA SER A 289 -25.14 7.78 4.86
C SER A 289 -25.96 9.03 4.57
N ILE A 290 -25.31 10.19 4.36
CA ILE A 290 -25.98 11.42 3.93
C ILE A 290 -26.67 11.23 2.56
N ILE A 291 -26.04 10.59 1.57
CA ILE A 291 -26.66 10.33 0.26
C ILE A 291 -27.80 9.32 0.37
N CYS A 292 -27.64 8.22 1.10
CA CYS A 292 -28.70 7.22 1.26
C CYS A 292 -29.83 7.74 2.18
N ASP A 293 -29.57 8.67 3.11
CA ASP A 293 -30.58 9.36 3.92
C ASP A 293 -31.40 10.34 3.07
N ILE A 294 -30.78 11.00 2.08
CA ILE A 294 -31.46 11.92 1.16
C ILE A 294 -32.31 11.18 0.12
N PHE A 295 -31.80 10.07 -0.45
CA PHE A 295 -32.43 9.38 -1.58
C PHE A 295 -33.19 8.10 -1.22
N GLY A 296 -33.08 7.64 0.03
CA GLY A 296 -33.68 6.39 0.50
C GLY A 296 -32.81 5.15 0.20
N SER A 297 -32.78 4.21 1.14
CA SER A 297 -31.94 3.00 1.09
C SER A 297 -32.23 2.09 -0.11
N SER A 298 -33.49 2.01 -0.55
CA SER A 298 -33.91 1.23 -1.72
C SER A 298 -33.31 1.77 -3.03
N PHE A 299 -33.28 3.10 -3.20
CA PHE A 299 -32.67 3.75 -4.37
C PHE A 299 -31.15 3.56 -4.36
N CYS A 300 -30.51 3.63 -3.18
CA CYS A 300 -29.07 3.38 -3.01
C CYS A 300 -28.68 1.97 -3.52
N ASN A 301 -29.44 0.93 -3.14
CA ASN A 301 -29.15 -0.45 -3.53
C ASN A 301 -29.32 -0.69 -5.03
N VAL A 302 -30.42 -0.19 -5.62
CA VAL A 302 -30.68 -0.32 -7.07
C VAL A 302 -29.63 0.45 -7.88
N SER A 303 -29.26 1.65 -7.43
CA SER A 303 -28.22 2.46 -8.06
C SER A 303 -26.85 1.76 -8.04
N MET A 304 -26.49 1.11 -6.93
CA MET A 304 -25.24 0.35 -6.81
C MET A 304 -25.20 -0.90 -7.69
N ASP A 305 -26.34 -1.48 -8.07
CA ASP A 305 -26.41 -2.63 -8.99
C ASP A 305 -26.37 -2.20 -10.46
N ILE A 306 -27.06 -1.11 -10.82
CA ILE A 306 -27.19 -0.65 -12.21
C ILE A 306 -25.96 0.14 -12.67
N PHE A 307 -25.40 1.00 -11.81
CA PHE A 307 -24.31 1.91 -12.18
C PHE A 307 -23.03 1.20 -12.70
N PRO A 308 -22.59 0.07 -12.11
CA PRO A 308 -21.47 -0.72 -12.64
C PRO A 308 -21.72 -1.24 -14.06
N ILE A 309 -22.94 -1.68 -14.37
CA ILE A 309 -23.31 -2.24 -15.68
C ILE A 309 -23.30 -1.12 -16.74
N ILE A 310 -23.85 0.05 -16.41
CA ILE A 310 -23.80 1.22 -17.29
C ILE A 310 -22.33 1.65 -17.52
N SER A 311 -21.52 1.71 -16.46
CA SER A 311 -20.10 2.04 -16.57
C SER A 311 -19.35 1.03 -17.43
N LEU A 312 -19.64 -0.27 -17.30
CA LEU A 312 -19.05 -1.32 -18.13
C LEU A 312 -19.42 -1.15 -19.61
N ALA A 313 -20.66 -0.78 -19.92
CA ALA A 313 -21.09 -0.50 -21.28
C ALA A 313 -20.36 0.72 -21.88
N MET A 314 -20.17 1.79 -21.10
CA MET A 314 -19.39 2.96 -21.53
C MET A 314 -17.92 2.59 -21.79
N VAL A 315 -17.29 1.86 -20.85
CA VAL A 315 -15.91 1.38 -21.00
C VAL A 315 -15.77 0.53 -22.26
N THR A 316 -16.70 -0.39 -22.50
CA THR A 316 -16.73 -1.24 -23.70
C THR A 316 -16.76 -0.40 -24.97
N CYS A 317 -17.67 0.58 -25.05
CA CYS A 317 -17.77 1.48 -26.21
C CYS A 317 -16.47 2.26 -26.47
N ILE A 318 -15.82 2.76 -25.42
CA ILE A 318 -14.58 3.53 -25.54
C ILE A 318 -13.42 2.62 -25.96
N VAL A 319 -13.28 1.46 -25.33
CA VAL A 319 -12.23 0.47 -25.66
C VAL A 319 -12.37 0.00 -27.11
N LEU A 320 -13.59 -0.27 -27.59
CA LEU A 320 -13.83 -0.63 -28.98
C LEU A 320 -13.44 0.47 -29.96
N LYS A 321 -13.72 1.74 -29.64
CA LYS A 321 -13.26 2.89 -30.44
C LYS A 321 -11.73 3.00 -30.45
N LEU A 322 -11.09 2.79 -29.30
CA LEU A 322 -9.62 2.81 -29.18
C LEU A 322 -8.98 1.70 -30.01
N ILE A 323 -9.51 0.47 -29.96
CA ILE A 323 -9.02 -0.65 -30.77
C ILE A 323 -9.19 -0.34 -32.27
N ALA A 324 -10.35 0.20 -32.65
CA ALA A 324 -10.64 0.53 -34.03
C ALA A 324 -9.65 1.54 -34.63
N TYR A 325 -9.16 2.47 -33.80
CA TYR A 325 -8.15 3.47 -34.15
C TYR A 325 -6.71 2.94 -34.08
N ALA A 326 -6.35 2.21 -33.03
CA ALA A 326 -4.98 1.80 -32.76
C ALA A 326 -4.53 0.59 -33.61
N VAL A 327 -5.40 -0.41 -33.78
CA VAL A 327 -5.07 -1.65 -34.47
C VAL A 327 -5.40 -1.55 -35.95
N HIS A 328 -4.37 -1.45 -36.79
CA HIS A 328 -4.53 -1.25 -38.23
C HIS A 328 -4.71 -2.55 -39.03
N GLN A 329 -4.25 -3.68 -38.50
CA GLN A 329 -4.29 -4.96 -39.21
C GLN A 329 -5.64 -5.65 -39.04
N ARG A 330 -6.24 -6.08 -40.16
CA ARG A 330 -7.62 -6.60 -40.19
C ARG A 330 -7.82 -7.81 -39.28
N PHE A 331 -6.99 -8.85 -39.41
CA PHE A 331 -7.14 -10.09 -38.63
C PHE A 331 -7.04 -9.85 -37.12
N LEU A 332 -5.93 -9.22 -36.68
CA LEU A 332 -5.69 -8.92 -35.27
C LEU A 332 -6.78 -7.99 -34.69
N LYS A 333 -7.24 -7.01 -35.47
CA LYS A 333 -8.33 -6.10 -35.09
C LYS A 333 -9.63 -6.85 -34.82
N TYR A 334 -10.09 -7.70 -35.74
CA TYR A 334 -11.34 -8.43 -35.55
C TYR A 334 -11.24 -9.44 -34.40
N PHE A 335 -10.10 -10.10 -34.24
CA PHE A 335 -9.88 -11.03 -33.14
C PHE A 335 -9.96 -10.33 -31.77
N ILE A 336 -9.24 -9.22 -31.58
CA ILE A 336 -9.25 -8.46 -30.33
C ILE A 336 -10.64 -7.84 -30.06
N ILE A 337 -11.31 -7.30 -31.08
CA ILE A 337 -12.67 -6.77 -30.95
C ILE A 337 -13.64 -7.87 -30.50
N CYS A 338 -13.62 -9.04 -31.14
CA CYS A 338 -14.48 -10.15 -30.77
C CYS A 338 -14.18 -10.65 -29.35
N GLY A 339 -12.89 -10.81 -29.00
CA GLY A 339 -12.47 -11.23 -27.67
C GLY A 339 -12.86 -10.25 -26.56
N THR A 340 -12.73 -8.94 -26.81
CA THR A 340 -13.11 -7.90 -25.83
C THR A 340 -14.62 -7.82 -25.62
N ILE A 341 -15.43 -7.88 -26.69
CA ILE A 341 -16.89 -7.93 -26.59
C ILE A 341 -17.32 -9.16 -25.78
N LEU A 342 -16.76 -10.33 -26.10
CA LEU A 342 -17.09 -11.57 -25.43
C LEU A 342 -16.67 -11.54 -23.95
N SER A 343 -15.50 -10.97 -23.64
CA SER A 343 -15.02 -10.84 -22.26
C SER A 343 -15.91 -9.92 -21.42
N TYR A 344 -16.31 -8.77 -21.95
CA TYR A 344 -17.21 -7.86 -21.22
C TYR A 344 -18.62 -8.42 -21.10
N ALA A 345 -19.10 -9.19 -22.07
CA ALA A 345 -20.37 -9.91 -21.96
C ALA A 345 -20.34 -10.96 -20.83
N PHE A 346 -19.23 -11.71 -20.69
CA PHE A 346 -19.06 -12.64 -19.57
C PHE A 346 -18.93 -11.93 -18.22
N ILE A 347 -18.29 -10.76 -18.14
CA ILE A 347 -18.26 -9.94 -16.92
C ILE A 347 -19.67 -9.48 -16.54
N ALA A 348 -20.44 -8.98 -17.50
CA ALA A 348 -21.83 -8.58 -17.26
C ALA A 348 -22.69 -9.77 -16.78
N ASN A 349 -22.51 -10.95 -17.38
CA ASN A 349 -23.20 -12.17 -16.97
C ASN A 349 -22.79 -12.60 -15.54
N TYR A 350 -21.51 -12.52 -15.20
CA TYR A 350 -21.02 -12.82 -13.86
C TYR A 350 -21.67 -11.90 -12.81
N TRP A 351 -21.67 -10.58 -13.04
CA TRP A 351 -22.32 -9.64 -12.11
C TRP A 351 -23.83 -9.79 -12.04
N ALA A 352 -24.49 -10.11 -13.16
CA ALA A 352 -25.91 -10.41 -13.20
C ALA A 352 -26.24 -11.67 -12.37
N SER A 353 -25.40 -12.71 -12.44
CA SER A 353 -25.56 -13.94 -11.64
C SER A 353 -25.31 -13.74 -10.13
N GLU A 354 -24.58 -12.68 -9.76
CA GLU A 354 -24.36 -12.29 -8.37
C GLU A 354 -25.52 -11.43 -7.82
N SER A 355 -26.21 -10.69 -8.69
CA SER A 355 -27.32 -9.82 -8.30
C SER A 355 -28.51 -10.60 -7.75
N THR A 356 -29.16 -10.06 -6.72
CA THR A 356 -30.38 -10.62 -6.13
C THR A 356 -31.64 -10.23 -6.90
N LEU A 357 -31.53 -9.31 -7.87
CA LEU A 357 -32.64 -8.77 -8.65
C LEU A 357 -33.12 -9.72 -9.76
N LEU A 358 -32.23 -10.54 -10.31
CA LEU A 358 -32.55 -11.50 -11.38
C LEU A 358 -32.62 -12.91 -10.80
N SER A 359 -33.84 -13.40 -10.57
CA SER A 359 -34.12 -14.76 -10.11
C SER A 359 -33.89 -15.79 -11.23
N HIS A 360 -32.64 -15.98 -11.63
CA HIS A 360 -32.26 -17.07 -12.53
C HIS A 360 -32.34 -18.43 -11.83
N THR A 361 -32.52 -19.49 -12.62
CA THR A 361 -32.48 -20.87 -12.15
C THR A 361 -31.11 -21.17 -11.51
N LYS A 362 -31.07 -21.86 -10.36
CA LYS A 362 -29.83 -22.14 -9.59
C LYS A 362 -28.67 -22.68 -10.43
N ALA A 363 -28.96 -23.55 -11.42
CA ALA A 363 -27.96 -24.10 -12.33
C ALA A 363 -27.28 -23.03 -13.21
N VAL A 364 -28.03 -22.05 -13.72
CA VAL A 364 -27.48 -20.93 -14.52
C VAL A 364 -26.61 -20.02 -13.65
N GLN A 365 -26.96 -19.89 -12.37
CA GLN A 365 -26.21 -19.10 -11.41
C GLN A 365 -24.86 -19.74 -11.05
N GLU A 366 -24.81 -21.06 -10.81
CA GLU A 366 -23.56 -21.79 -10.54
C GLU A 366 -22.64 -21.83 -11.77
N ILE A 367 -23.20 -22.05 -12.96
CA ILE A 367 -22.48 -21.99 -14.24
C ILE A 367 -21.91 -20.58 -14.46
N GLY A 368 -22.71 -19.53 -14.23
CA GLY A 368 -22.28 -18.15 -14.37
C GLY A 368 -21.15 -17.77 -13.42
N ARG A 369 -21.22 -18.21 -12.15
CA ARG A 369 -20.21 -17.89 -11.13
C ARG A 369 -18.88 -18.62 -11.34
N SER A 370 -18.91 -19.86 -11.81
CA SER A 370 -17.70 -20.69 -11.96
C SER A 370 -17.05 -20.59 -13.34
N LEU A 371 -17.84 -20.57 -14.42
CA LEU A 371 -17.32 -20.64 -15.79
C LEU A 371 -17.05 -19.27 -16.40
N ALA A 372 -17.83 -18.23 -16.08
CA ALA A 372 -17.64 -16.92 -16.70
C ALA A 372 -16.24 -16.32 -16.42
N PRO A 373 -15.71 -16.34 -15.17
CA PRO A 373 -14.34 -15.88 -14.92
C PRO A 373 -13.28 -16.70 -15.67
N ARG A 374 -13.45 -18.02 -15.76
CA ARG A 374 -12.52 -18.90 -16.48
C ARG A 374 -12.48 -18.58 -17.97
N PHE A 375 -13.62 -18.30 -18.59
CA PHE A 375 -13.66 -17.88 -19.99
C PHE A 375 -12.97 -16.53 -20.20
N VAL A 376 -13.16 -15.56 -19.29
CA VAL A 376 -12.48 -14.27 -19.37
C VAL A 376 -10.96 -14.43 -19.27
N TYR A 377 -10.48 -15.28 -18.35
CA TYR A 377 -9.05 -15.57 -18.23
C TYR A 377 -8.50 -16.28 -19.47
N ALA A 378 -9.24 -17.24 -20.03
CA ALA A 378 -8.85 -17.96 -21.23
C ALA A 378 -8.79 -17.05 -22.47
N ILE A 379 -9.77 -16.15 -22.64
CA ILE A 379 -9.80 -15.19 -23.75
C ILE A 379 -8.65 -14.19 -23.63
N GLY A 380 -8.40 -13.66 -22.43
CA GLY A 380 -7.26 -12.78 -22.17
C GLY A 380 -5.92 -13.44 -22.47
N GLY A 381 -5.71 -14.67 -21.97
CA GLY A 381 -4.51 -15.46 -22.24
C GLY A 381 -4.31 -15.77 -23.72
N LEU A 382 -5.37 -16.22 -24.41
CA LEU A 382 -5.33 -16.49 -25.86
C LEU A 382 -5.01 -15.23 -26.66
N SER A 383 -5.56 -14.08 -26.26
CA SER A 383 -5.26 -12.78 -26.88
C SER A 383 -3.80 -12.36 -26.71
N LEU A 384 -3.18 -12.63 -25.55
CA LEU A 384 -1.75 -12.40 -25.35
C LEU A 384 -0.90 -13.32 -26.22
N VAL A 385 -1.20 -14.63 -26.23
CA VAL A 385 -0.46 -15.62 -27.03
C VAL A 385 -0.51 -15.26 -28.52
N ILE A 386 -1.67 -14.90 -29.05
CA ILE A 386 -1.82 -14.49 -30.45
C ILE A 386 -1.05 -13.19 -30.72
N SER A 387 -1.05 -12.23 -29.79
CA SER A 387 -0.29 -10.98 -29.95
C SER A 387 1.23 -11.22 -29.96
N VAL A 388 1.72 -12.16 -29.15
CA VAL A 388 3.14 -12.54 -29.11
C VAL A 388 3.53 -13.33 -30.36
N LEU A 389 2.74 -14.34 -30.75
CA LEU A 389 2.97 -15.09 -31.99
C LEU A 389 2.97 -14.16 -33.19
N TRP A 390 2.04 -13.20 -33.23
CA TRP A 390 2.03 -12.18 -34.26
C TRP A 390 3.32 -11.36 -34.26
N ARG A 391 3.85 -10.97 -33.10
CA ARG A 391 5.12 -10.23 -33.03
C ARG A 391 6.29 -11.04 -33.62
N LEU A 392 6.32 -12.35 -33.39
CA LEU A 392 7.39 -13.25 -33.84
C LEU A 392 7.30 -13.55 -35.34
N PHE A 393 6.10 -13.74 -35.88
CA PHE A 393 5.88 -14.19 -37.26
C PHE A 393 5.46 -13.08 -38.24
N ALA A 394 5.18 -11.86 -37.77
CA ALA A 394 4.79 -10.76 -38.66
C ALA A 394 5.97 -10.31 -39.55
N PRO A 395 5.74 -10.15 -40.86
CA PRO A 395 6.78 -9.66 -41.77
C PRO A 395 7.20 -8.23 -41.39
N VAL A 396 8.52 -8.05 -41.26
CA VAL A 396 9.19 -6.84 -40.74
C VAL A 396 8.85 -5.57 -41.54
N ASP A 397 8.44 -5.70 -42.80
CA ASP A 397 8.27 -4.60 -43.75
C ASP A 397 6.85 -3.99 -43.79
N SER A 398 5.87 -4.51 -43.05
CA SER A 398 4.46 -4.16 -43.28
C SER A 398 3.92 -2.92 -42.55
N LEU A 399 4.57 -2.42 -41.48
CA LEU A 399 4.01 -1.35 -40.65
C LEU A 399 5.08 -0.38 -40.10
N LYS A 400 4.80 0.93 -40.12
CA LYS A 400 5.63 1.93 -39.42
C LYS A 400 5.80 1.55 -37.95
N PHE A 401 7.01 1.65 -37.42
CA PHE A 401 7.38 1.26 -36.04
C PHE A 401 6.40 1.77 -34.97
N ASN A 402 5.96 3.02 -35.09
CA ASN A 402 5.03 3.65 -34.14
C ASN A 402 3.66 2.99 -34.15
N LYS A 403 3.15 2.66 -35.34
CA LYS A 403 1.88 1.94 -35.48
C LYS A 403 1.98 0.52 -34.91
N ARG A 404 3.17 -0.09 -34.99
CA ARG A 404 3.43 -1.43 -34.44
C ARG A 404 3.36 -1.39 -32.92
N ILE A 405 4.03 -0.43 -32.29
CA ILE A 405 4.00 -0.27 -30.83
C ILE A 405 2.58 0.05 -30.34
N THR A 406 1.86 0.99 -30.96
CA THR A 406 0.48 1.29 -30.54
C THR A 406 -0.45 0.10 -30.70
N SER A 407 -0.26 -0.71 -31.75
CA SER A 407 -1.09 -1.91 -31.94
C SER A 407 -0.80 -2.97 -30.88
N LEU A 408 0.46 -3.11 -30.46
CA LEU A 408 0.87 -4.06 -29.43
C LEU A 408 0.43 -3.60 -28.05
N SER A 409 0.64 -2.33 -27.69
CA SER A 409 0.18 -1.78 -26.41
C SER A 409 -1.34 -1.82 -26.30
N ALA A 410 -2.07 -1.54 -27.39
CA ALA A 410 -3.53 -1.71 -27.44
C ALA A 410 -3.93 -3.15 -27.18
N ALA A 411 -3.28 -4.11 -27.85
CA ALA A 411 -3.56 -5.52 -27.67
C ALA A 411 -3.31 -5.97 -26.23
N MET A 412 -2.17 -5.60 -25.64
CA MET A 412 -1.84 -5.92 -24.24
C MET A 412 -2.86 -5.32 -23.28
N LEU A 413 -3.20 -4.03 -23.40
CA LEU A 413 -4.23 -3.42 -22.56
C LEU A 413 -5.59 -4.13 -22.69
N CYS A 414 -5.97 -4.56 -23.90
CA CYS A 414 -7.22 -5.27 -24.15
C CYS A 414 -7.21 -6.70 -23.58
N SER A 415 -6.05 -7.34 -23.48
CA SER A 415 -5.94 -8.68 -22.90
C SER A 415 -5.93 -8.65 -21.36
N TRP A 416 -5.23 -7.67 -20.75
CA TRP A 416 -5.11 -7.57 -19.29
C TRP A 416 -6.32 -6.88 -18.64
N SER A 417 -6.94 -5.90 -19.31
CA SER A 417 -8.03 -5.11 -18.70
C SER A 417 -9.27 -5.92 -18.29
N PRO A 418 -9.75 -6.93 -19.03
CA PRO A 418 -10.92 -7.71 -18.60
C PRO A 418 -10.62 -8.58 -17.38
N THR A 419 -9.41 -9.15 -17.30
CA THR A 419 -8.97 -9.93 -16.12
C THR A 419 -8.91 -9.05 -14.88
N ILE A 420 -8.29 -7.87 -14.99
CA ILE A 420 -8.21 -6.90 -13.90
C ILE A 420 -9.63 -6.46 -13.49
N LEU A 421 -10.48 -6.13 -14.47
CA LEU A 421 -11.85 -5.68 -14.22
C LEU A 421 -12.72 -6.75 -13.53
N MET A 422 -12.53 -8.03 -13.89
CA MET A 422 -13.21 -9.14 -13.22
C MET A 422 -12.81 -9.25 -11.75
N LEU A 423 -11.51 -9.13 -11.44
CA LEU A 423 -10.99 -9.27 -10.08
C LEU A 423 -11.41 -8.10 -9.16
N LEU A 424 -11.44 -6.88 -9.69
CA LEU A 424 -11.90 -5.70 -8.95
C LEU A 424 -13.40 -5.70 -8.64
N GLY A 425 -14.17 -6.60 -9.26
CA GLY A 425 -15.62 -6.66 -9.13
C GLY A 425 -16.33 -5.40 -9.62
N ARG A 426 -17.53 -5.14 -9.08
CA ARG A 426 -18.43 -4.07 -9.53
C ARG A 426 -17.83 -2.66 -9.48
N GLN A 427 -16.94 -2.39 -8.53
CA GLN A 427 -16.27 -1.09 -8.43
C GLN A 427 -15.25 -0.86 -9.54
N GLY A 428 -14.72 -1.94 -10.13
CA GLY A 428 -13.71 -1.87 -11.19
C GLY A 428 -14.18 -1.12 -12.44
N ALA A 429 -15.48 -1.18 -12.80
CA ALA A 429 -15.97 -0.50 -14.00
C ALA A 429 -15.87 1.02 -13.88
N PHE A 430 -16.20 1.55 -12.70
CA PHE A 430 -16.08 2.97 -12.41
C PHE A 430 -14.63 3.42 -12.38
N VAL A 431 -13.76 2.64 -11.74
CA VAL A 431 -12.30 2.89 -11.71
C VAL A 431 -11.72 2.90 -13.12
N ALA A 432 -12.12 1.95 -13.97
CA ALA A 432 -11.69 1.88 -15.36
C ALA A 432 -12.14 3.10 -16.16
N LEU A 433 -13.37 3.57 -15.96
CA LEU A 433 -13.86 4.81 -16.57
C LEU A 433 -13.02 6.02 -16.14
N ILE A 434 -12.68 6.13 -14.85
CA ILE A 434 -11.82 7.19 -14.32
C ILE A 434 -10.42 7.12 -14.94
N CYS A 435 -9.84 5.91 -15.03
CA CYS A 435 -8.53 5.71 -15.64
C CYS A 435 -8.50 6.14 -17.11
N ILE A 436 -9.48 5.71 -17.91
CA ILE A 436 -9.54 6.03 -19.35
C ILE A 436 -9.78 7.53 -19.57
N THR A 437 -10.68 8.14 -18.81
CA THR A 437 -10.95 9.59 -18.92
C THR A 437 -9.76 10.43 -18.45
N GLY A 438 -9.08 10.03 -17.39
CA GLY A 438 -7.84 10.66 -16.93
C GLY A 438 -6.70 10.54 -17.95
N ALA A 439 -6.53 9.37 -18.55
CA ALA A 439 -5.57 9.15 -19.63
C ALA A 439 -5.85 10.04 -20.84
N TRP A 440 -7.12 10.12 -21.25
CA TRP A 440 -7.55 11.00 -22.34
C TRP A 440 -7.21 12.47 -22.05
N CYS A 441 -7.52 12.96 -20.84
CA CYS A 441 -7.22 14.33 -20.46
C CYS A 441 -5.71 14.63 -20.52
N ILE A 442 -4.87 13.75 -19.94
CA ILE A 442 -3.42 13.93 -19.92
C ILE A 442 -2.85 13.94 -21.36
N ILE A 443 -3.31 13.02 -22.22
CA ILE A 443 -2.89 12.94 -23.61
C ILE A 443 -3.34 14.19 -24.40
N MET A 444 -4.55 14.68 -24.18
CA MET A 444 -5.07 15.89 -24.86
C MET A 444 -4.35 17.17 -24.41
N LEU A 445 -4.11 17.32 -23.11
CA LEU A 445 -3.37 18.48 -22.58
C LEU A 445 -1.92 18.49 -23.05
N GLN A 446 -1.29 17.33 -23.13
CA GLN A 446 0.06 17.21 -23.68
C GLN A 446 0.13 17.63 -25.15
N GLN A 447 -0.87 17.27 -25.98
CA GLN A 447 -0.93 17.70 -27.38
C GLN A 447 -1.08 19.21 -27.52
N LYS A 448 -2.00 19.81 -26.77
CA LYS A 448 -2.26 21.25 -26.87
C LYS A 448 -1.00 22.03 -26.50
N TYR A 449 -0.32 21.60 -25.43
CA TYR A 449 0.93 22.19 -25.01
C TYR A 449 2.02 22.14 -26.10
N GLN A 450 2.16 21.01 -26.79
CA GLN A 450 3.13 20.90 -27.88
C GLN A 450 2.81 21.86 -29.03
N LYS A 451 1.53 21.98 -29.43
CA LYS A 451 1.09 22.93 -30.46
C LYS A 451 1.38 24.39 -30.08
N ASP A 452 1.10 24.76 -28.83
CA ASP A 452 1.29 26.13 -28.34
C ASP A 452 2.78 26.50 -28.22
N SER A 453 3.65 25.51 -28.00
CA SER A 453 5.10 25.73 -27.87
C SER A 453 5.84 25.96 -29.20
N LYS A 454 5.16 25.94 -30.36
CA LYS A 454 5.77 26.03 -31.71
C LYS A 454 6.95 25.05 -31.94
N LEU A 455 6.98 23.96 -31.18
CA LEU A 455 8.01 22.92 -31.25
C LEU A 455 7.98 22.15 -32.59
N ASP A 456 6.93 22.35 -33.39
CA ASP A 456 6.79 21.82 -34.74
C ASP A 456 7.83 22.42 -35.74
N ILE A 457 8.48 23.54 -35.40
CA ILE A 457 9.48 24.19 -36.28
C ILE A 457 10.91 23.66 -35.99
N THR A 458 11.19 23.23 -34.77
CA THR A 458 12.56 23.03 -34.25
C THR A 458 13.03 21.58 -34.19
N GLY A 459 12.16 20.60 -34.46
CA GLY A 459 12.53 19.17 -34.53
C GLY A 459 12.99 18.52 -33.21
N SER A 460 13.14 19.27 -32.12
CA SER A 460 13.44 18.75 -30.78
C SER A 460 12.13 18.36 -30.09
N CYS A 461 11.94 17.09 -29.74
CA CYS A 461 10.75 16.63 -29.03
C CYS A 461 11.16 16.05 -27.67
N VAL A 462 10.90 16.81 -26.60
CA VAL A 462 11.14 16.40 -25.22
C VAL A 462 9.78 16.10 -24.57
N ALA A 463 9.64 14.92 -23.97
CA ALA A 463 8.44 14.57 -23.22
C ALA A 463 8.22 15.53 -22.03
N ASN A 464 6.97 15.96 -21.80
CA ASN A 464 6.67 16.87 -20.71
C ASN A 464 6.75 16.13 -19.36
N PRO A 465 7.67 16.51 -18.43
CA PRO A 465 7.78 15.85 -17.13
C PRO A 465 6.50 15.89 -16.31
N VAL A 466 5.71 16.96 -16.45
CA VAL A 466 4.48 17.14 -15.68
C VAL A 466 3.43 16.07 -16.04
N SER A 467 3.27 15.72 -17.32
CA SER A 467 2.27 14.72 -17.72
C SER A 467 2.64 13.32 -17.23
N VAL A 468 3.93 12.97 -17.23
CA VAL A 468 4.42 11.70 -16.67
C VAL A 468 4.20 11.66 -15.16
N THR A 469 4.48 12.76 -14.45
CA THR A 469 4.18 12.82 -13.00
C THR A 469 2.69 12.74 -12.70
N GLN A 470 1.83 13.41 -13.47
CA GLN A 470 0.37 13.30 -13.35
C GLN A 470 -0.13 11.88 -13.59
N TRP A 471 0.45 11.18 -14.58
CA TRP A 471 0.16 9.78 -14.83
C TRP A 471 0.56 8.88 -13.65
N SER A 472 1.75 9.11 -13.08
CA SER A 472 2.22 8.37 -11.90
C SER A 472 1.36 8.63 -10.65
N LEU A 473 0.88 9.86 -10.45
CA LEU A 473 0.01 10.23 -9.33
C LEU A 473 -1.39 9.64 -9.54
N LEU A 474 -1.92 9.70 -10.75
CA LEU A 474 -3.20 9.07 -11.09
C LEU A 474 -3.16 7.56 -10.83
N ALA A 475 -2.08 6.87 -11.21
CA ALA A 475 -1.89 5.44 -10.97
C ALA A 475 -2.02 5.06 -9.48
N VAL A 476 -1.45 5.88 -8.59
CA VAL A 476 -1.54 5.69 -7.14
C VAL A 476 -2.94 6.05 -6.62
N CYS A 477 -3.57 7.11 -7.12
CA CYS A 477 -4.96 7.42 -6.79
C CYS A 477 -5.88 6.26 -7.16
N LEU A 478 -5.67 5.61 -8.31
CA LEU A 478 -6.46 4.46 -8.72
C LEU A 478 -6.29 3.27 -7.76
N PHE A 479 -5.10 3.02 -7.21
CA PHE A 479 -4.90 2.01 -6.17
C PHE A 479 -5.84 2.21 -4.97
N TYR A 480 -5.85 3.42 -4.39
CA TYR A 480 -6.70 3.71 -3.24
C TYR A 480 -8.19 3.81 -3.61
N LEU A 481 -8.51 4.28 -4.82
CA LEU A 481 -9.87 4.34 -5.35
C LEU A 481 -10.51 2.95 -5.43
N THR A 482 -9.70 1.93 -5.74
CA THR A 482 -10.19 0.54 -5.76
C THR A 482 -10.46 -0.02 -4.37
N GLY A 483 -10.05 0.69 -3.31
CA GLY A 483 -10.14 0.28 -1.91
C GLY A 483 -9.05 -0.72 -1.49
N HIS A 484 -7.90 -0.70 -2.18
CA HIS A 484 -6.68 -1.38 -1.73
C HIS A 484 -5.88 -0.45 -0.82
N TRP A 485 -5.12 -1.04 0.10
CA TRP A 485 -4.19 -0.31 0.97
C TRP A 485 -2.96 -1.15 1.27
N CYS A 486 -1.87 -0.49 1.65
CA CYS A 486 -0.56 -1.11 1.87
C CYS A 486 -0.42 -1.71 3.28
N THR A 487 -1.28 -2.66 3.66
CA THR A 487 -1.06 -3.54 4.83
C THR A 487 -1.35 -4.99 4.47
N PHE A 488 -0.76 -5.96 5.19
CA PHE A 488 -0.97 -7.39 4.87
C PHE A 488 -2.42 -7.85 5.06
N ASP A 489 -3.14 -7.27 6.03
CA ASP A 489 -4.57 -7.50 6.23
C ASP A 489 -5.44 -6.83 5.15
N GLY A 490 -4.86 -5.94 4.35
CA GLY A 490 -5.54 -5.26 3.24
C GLY A 490 -5.59 -6.02 1.93
N LEU A 491 -4.94 -7.18 1.85
CA LEU A 491 -4.98 -8.02 0.67
C LEU A 491 -6.35 -8.68 0.54
N ARG A 492 -6.94 -8.60 -0.65
CA ARG A 492 -8.25 -9.19 -0.94
C ARG A 492 -8.11 -10.66 -1.30
N TYR A 493 -7.88 -11.50 -0.29
CA TYR A 493 -7.74 -12.95 -0.50
C TYR A 493 -8.92 -13.57 -1.26
N GLY A 494 -10.13 -13.03 -1.10
CA GLY A 494 -11.32 -13.46 -1.86
C GLY A 494 -11.18 -13.33 -3.38
N ALA A 495 -10.45 -12.32 -3.87
CA ALA A 495 -10.25 -12.11 -5.31
C ALA A 495 -9.45 -13.26 -5.96
N ALA A 496 -8.56 -13.90 -5.20
CA ALA A 496 -7.75 -15.02 -5.67
C ALA A 496 -8.59 -16.28 -5.99
N PHE A 497 -9.81 -16.38 -5.47
CA PHE A 497 -10.70 -17.52 -5.66
C PHE A 497 -11.82 -17.27 -6.68
N ILE A 498 -11.82 -16.12 -7.37
CA ILE A 498 -12.81 -15.82 -8.40
C ILE A 498 -12.67 -16.81 -9.57
N GLY A 499 -13.64 -17.74 -9.68
CA GLY A 499 -13.69 -18.80 -10.67
C GLY A 499 -13.08 -20.15 -10.23
N PHE A 500 -12.54 -20.26 -9.01
CA PHE A 500 -11.87 -21.48 -8.53
C PHE A 500 -12.13 -21.78 -7.06
N ASP A 501 -12.60 -22.99 -6.76
CA ASP A 501 -12.87 -23.42 -5.39
C ASP A 501 -11.63 -24.04 -4.71
N ASN A 502 -10.72 -24.63 -5.50
CA ASN A 502 -9.53 -25.31 -4.97
C ASN A 502 -8.32 -24.38 -4.84
N PHE A 503 -7.60 -24.48 -3.73
CA PHE A 503 -6.38 -23.71 -3.47
C PHE A 503 -5.14 -24.30 -4.16
N HIS A 504 -4.51 -23.50 -5.02
CA HIS A 504 -3.21 -23.76 -5.64
C HIS A 504 -2.32 -22.52 -5.55
N ILE A 505 -1.28 -22.59 -4.72
CA ILE A 505 -0.46 -21.42 -4.35
C ILE A 505 -0.01 -20.54 -5.53
N ILE A 506 0.44 -21.12 -6.64
CA ILE A 506 0.92 -20.38 -7.82
C ILE A 506 -0.22 -19.60 -8.48
N ARG A 507 -1.39 -20.22 -8.67
CA ARG A 507 -2.53 -19.60 -9.36
C ARG A 507 -3.14 -18.50 -8.51
N GLN A 508 -3.43 -18.80 -7.24
CA GLN A 508 -3.99 -17.82 -6.32
C GLN A 508 -3.02 -16.65 -6.09
N GLY A 509 -1.73 -16.92 -5.95
CA GLY A 509 -0.71 -15.88 -5.83
C GLY A 509 -0.66 -14.96 -7.06
N PHE A 510 -0.79 -15.54 -8.27
CA PHE A 510 -0.84 -14.76 -9.51
C PHE A 510 -2.11 -13.89 -9.60
N LEU A 511 -3.29 -14.45 -9.33
CA LEU A 511 -4.55 -13.69 -9.36
C LEU A 511 -4.57 -12.58 -8.30
N LEU A 512 -4.08 -12.85 -7.08
CA LEU A 512 -3.94 -11.84 -6.04
C LEU A 512 -2.96 -10.72 -6.44
N SER A 513 -1.88 -11.07 -7.14
CA SER A 513 -0.92 -10.08 -7.65
C SER A 513 -1.55 -9.20 -8.74
N ILE A 514 -2.37 -9.77 -9.63
CA ILE A 514 -3.11 -9.00 -10.65
C ILE A 514 -4.14 -8.08 -9.99
N ASP A 515 -4.87 -8.55 -8.98
CA ASP A 515 -5.84 -7.70 -8.25
C ASP A 515 -5.13 -6.51 -7.58
N THR A 516 -4.01 -6.78 -6.90
CA THR A 516 -3.26 -5.79 -6.13
C THR A 516 -2.54 -4.76 -7.01
N PHE A 517 -1.83 -5.21 -8.06
CA PHE A 517 -0.95 -4.36 -8.87
C PHE A 517 -1.51 -4.05 -10.27
N GLY A 518 -2.65 -4.63 -10.64
CA GLY A 518 -3.21 -4.53 -11.99
C GLY A 518 -3.52 -3.10 -12.41
N VAL A 519 -4.29 -2.39 -11.58
CA VAL A 519 -4.71 -1.01 -11.90
C VAL A 519 -3.61 0.02 -11.65
N SER A 520 -2.73 -0.23 -10.68
CA SER A 520 -1.72 0.73 -10.22
C SER A 520 -0.38 0.64 -10.98
N HIS A 521 0.05 -0.55 -11.41
CA HIS A 521 1.32 -0.74 -12.11
C HIS A 521 1.12 -1.32 -13.52
N ILE A 522 0.34 -2.40 -13.68
CA ILE A 522 0.21 -3.09 -14.98
C ILE A 522 -0.43 -2.17 -16.04
N LEU A 523 -1.63 -1.64 -15.79
CA LEU A 523 -2.32 -0.77 -16.75
C LEU A 523 -1.56 0.55 -17.01
N PRO A 524 -1.03 1.25 -15.98
CA PRO A 524 -0.31 2.51 -16.20
C PRO A 524 0.98 2.34 -17.01
N VAL A 525 1.77 1.29 -16.79
CA VAL A 525 3.00 1.05 -17.55
C VAL A 525 2.67 0.69 -19.00
N LEU A 526 1.72 -0.24 -19.23
CA LEU A 526 1.32 -0.66 -20.58
C LEU A 526 0.68 0.45 -21.42
N SER A 527 0.21 1.52 -20.78
CA SER A 527 -0.41 2.67 -21.45
C SER A 527 0.55 3.85 -21.72
N LEU A 528 1.75 3.87 -21.14
CA LEU A 528 2.79 4.87 -21.43
C LEU A 528 3.10 5.04 -22.93
N PRO A 529 3.11 3.98 -23.77
CA PRO A 529 3.31 4.15 -25.20
C PRO A 529 2.26 5.03 -25.88
N PHE A 530 1.02 5.08 -25.39
CA PHE A 530 0.00 5.98 -25.95
C PHE A 530 0.31 7.45 -25.65
N VAL A 531 0.81 7.73 -24.44
CA VAL A 531 1.28 9.06 -24.06
C VAL A 531 2.46 9.47 -24.95
N ALA A 532 3.43 8.58 -25.17
CA ALA A 532 4.62 8.85 -25.97
C ALA A 532 4.34 9.00 -27.49
N ILE A 533 3.50 8.15 -28.07
CA ILE A 533 3.30 8.11 -29.53
C ILE A 533 2.37 9.22 -30.00
N HIS A 534 1.42 9.62 -29.16
CA HIS A 534 0.54 10.72 -29.52
C HIS A 534 1.26 12.07 -29.53
N CYS A 535 2.41 12.17 -28.83
CA CYS A 535 3.36 13.27 -28.94
C CYS A 535 4.14 13.31 -30.26
N TYR A 536 4.17 12.19 -31.00
CA TYR A 536 4.90 12.07 -32.26
C TYR A 536 4.06 12.48 -33.48
N ASN A 537 2.76 12.17 -33.46
CA ASN A 537 1.86 12.40 -34.61
C ASN A 537 1.69 13.90 -34.96
N THR A 538 1.96 14.80 -34.02
CA THR A 538 1.95 16.26 -34.21
C THR A 538 3.25 16.77 -34.81
N ALA A 539 4.40 16.29 -34.34
CA ALA A 539 5.73 16.80 -34.73
C ALA A 539 6.21 16.36 -36.12
N SER A 540 5.76 15.21 -36.63
CA SER A 540 6.37 14.58 -37.82
C SER A 540 5.52 14.72 -39.09
N LYS A 541 5.50 15.93 -39.67
CA LYS A 541 5.27 16.08 -41.13
C LYS A 541 6.56 16.16 -41.97
N LYS A 542 7.78 16.25 -41.38
CA LYS A 542 8.98 16.61 -42.17
C LYS A 542 10.36 15.97 -41.86
N SER A 543 10.58 15.07 -40.89
CA SER A 543 11.96 14.56 -40.63
C SER A 543 12.09 13.05 -40.48
N LYS A 544 13.33 12.53 -40.66
CA LYS A 544 13.69 11.09 -40.56
C LYS A 544 13.09 10.47 -39.28
N VAL A 545 12.29 9.44 -39.51
CA VAL A 545 11.01 9.18 -38.82
C VAL A 545 11.13 8.22 -37.60
N LYS A 546 12.21 7.44 -37.48
CA LYS A 546 12.26 6.26 -36.61
C LYS A 546 12.99 6.48 -35.27
N ASP A 547 14.12 7.19 -35.26
CA ASP A 547 14.97 7.32 -34.07
C ASP A 547 14.35 8.27 -33.02
N VAL A 548 13.64 9.31 -33.48
CA VAL A 548 12.99 10.29 -32.60
C VAL A 548 11.87 9.66 -31.76
N THR A 549 11.07 8.75 -32.32
CA THR A 549 9.97 8.14 -31.56
C THR A 549 10.47 7.15 -30.51
N ILE A 550 11.55 6.42 -30.84
CA ILE A 550 12.21 5.52 -29.88
C ILE A 550 12.75 6.34 -28.71
N ASN A 551 13.40 7.47 -28.97
CA ASN A 551 13.95 8.32 -27.93
C ASN A 551 12.86 8.91 -27.01
N ILE A 552 11.74 9.39 -27.55
CA ILE A 552 10.61 9.88 -26.73
C ILE A 552 10.01 8.75 -25.87
N LEU A 553 9.88 7.55 -26.45
CA LEU A 553 9.36 6.40 -25.73
C LEU A 553 10.28 5.99 -24.58
N ILE A 554 11.59 5.90 -24.84
CA ILE A 554 12.61 5.61 -23.81
C ILE A 554 12.58 6.70 -22.74
N GLN A 555 12.47 7.97 -23.13
CA GLN A 555 12.39 9.09 -22.20
C GLN A 555 11.21 8.95 -21.24
N VAL A 556 9.99 8.68 -21.74
CA VAL A 556 8.79 8.53 -20.91
C VAL A 556 8.92 7.34 -19.95
N HIS A 557 9.44 6.20 -20.40
CA HIS A 557 9.64 5.04 -19.52
C HIS A 557 10.73 5.29 -18.46
N LEU A 558 11.85 5.91 -18.83
CA LEU A 558 12.90 6.27 -17.87
C LEU A 558 12.40 7.29 -16.84
N MET A 559 11.58 8.27 -17.24
CA MET A 559 10.98 9.23 -16.31
C MET A 559 10.02 8.53 -15.34
N TYR A 560 9.17 7.63 -15.83
CA TYR A 560 8.25 6.88 -14.98
C TYR A 560 9.00 5.96 -14.01
N GLY A 561 10.00 5.21 -14.51
CA GLY A 561 10.87 4.36 -13.71
C GLY A 561 11.68 5.13 -12.66
N LEU A 562 12.16 6.33 -12.98
CA LEU A 562 12.85 7.19 -12.02
C LEU A 562 11.92 7.64 -10.88
N ILE A 563 10.66 7.99 -11.19
CA ILE A 563 9.68 8.38 -10.17
C ILE A 563 9.40 7.22 -9.21
N THR A 564 9.23 5.99 -9.73
CA THR A 564 9.02 4.81 -8.90
C THR A 564 10.28 4.43 -8.11
N ALA A 565 11.47 4.53 -8.70
CA ALA A 565 12.75 4.28 -8.04
C ALA A 565 13.04 5.28 -6.90
N ILE A 566 12.73 6.58 -7.08
CA ILE A 566 12.86 7.58 -6.00
C ILE A 566 11.91 7.26 -4.85
N THR A 567 10.64 6.96 -5.17
CA THR A 567 9.61 6.64 -4.17
C THR A 567 10.03 5.42 -3.33
N THR A 568 10.47 4.34 -3.98
CA THR A 568 10.92 3.10 -3.33
C THR A 568 12.21 3.27 -2.54
N THR A 569 13.17 4.05 -3.03
CA THR A 569 14.39 4.37 -2.28
C THR A 569 14.06 5.10 -0.97
N VAL A 570 13.12 6.06 -1.02
CA VAL A 570 12.70 6.78 0.19
C VAL A 570 11.91 5.89 1.15
N THR A 571 11.12 4.92 0.67
CA THR A 571 10.49 3.94 1.57
C THR A 571 11.50 2.99 2.19
N ILE A 572 12.54 2.56 1.46
CA ILE A 572 13.67 1.81 2.03
C ILE A 572 14.35 2.63 3.14
N VAL A 573 14.66 3.91 2.88
CA VAL A 573 15.22 4.81 3.90
C VAL A 573 14.27 4.94 5.10
N CYS A 574 12.97 5.06 4.88
CA CYS A 574 11.97 5.14 5.96
C CYS A 574 11.98 3.88 6.83
N VAL A 575 11.90 2.69 6.22
CA VAL A 575 11.87 1.41 6.96
C VAL A 575 13.19 1.16 7.68
N THR A 576 14.34 1.51 7.08
CA THR A 576 15.65 1.35 7.74
C THR A 576 15.78 2.22 8.99
N ILE A 577 15.28 3.46 8.95
CA ILE A 577 15.21 4.37 10.12
C ILE A 577 14.22 3.82 11.15
N GLN A 578 13.03 3.43 10.71
CA GLN A 578 11.91 3.03 11.56
C GLN A 578 11.90 1.53 11.92
N ARG A 579 13.01 0.81 11.71
CA ARG A 579 13.09 -0.64 11.94
C ARG A 579 12.78 -1.07 13.39
N ARG A 580 12.99 -0.17 14.35
CA ARG A 580 12.68 -0.37 15.78
C ARG A 580 11.37 0.28 16.23
N HIS A 581 10.63 0.88 15.30
CA HIS A 581 9.35 1.51 15.58
C HIS A 581 8.25 0.46 15.73
N LEU A 582 7.28 0.70 16.60
CA LEU A 582 6.15 -0.21 16.85
C LEU A 582 5.44 -0.64 15.57
N MET A 583 5.12 0.34 14.72
CA MET A 583 4.39 0.15 13.47
C MET A 583 5.26 -0.43 12.34
N VAL A 584 6.47 -0.95 12.62
CA VAL A 584 7.34 -1.54 11.61
C VAL A 584 6.63 -2.66 10.84
N TRP A 585 6.02 -3.61 11.54
CA TRP A 585 5.32 -4.73 10.91
C TRP A 585 3.89 -4.40 10.47
N GLY A 586 3.24 -3.44 11.16
CA GLY A 586 1.86 -3.05 10.84
C GLY A 586 1.73 -2.11 9.65
N LEU A 587 2.74 -1.26 9.39
CA LEU A 587 2.66 -0.17 8.41
C LEU A 587 3.88 -0.11 7.48
N PHE A 588 5.09 -0.03 8.04
CA PHE A 588 6.30 0.27 7.26
C PHE A 588 6.77 -0.90 6.39
N ALA A 589 6.88 -2.10 6.96
CA ALA A 589 7.31 -3.29 6.25
C ALA A 589 6.33 -3.70 5.14
N PRO A 590 4.99 -3.72 5.37
CA PRO A 590 4.04 -3.89 4.27
C PRO A 590 4.23 -2.84 3.18
N LYS A 591 4.33 -1.56 3.52
CA LYS A 591 4.54 -0.49 2.53
C LYS A 591 5.81 -0.72 1.69
N TYR A 592 6.92 -1.07 2.33
CA TYR A 592 8.15 -1.42 1.63
C TYR A 592 7.97 -2.60 0.67
N VAL A 593 7.30 -3.68 1.10
CA VAL A 593 7.07 -4.87 0.26
C VAL A 593 6.25 -4.51 -0.98
N PHE A 594 5.16 -3.74 -0.80
CA PHE A 594 4.32 -3.31 -1.92
C PHE A 594 5.11 -2.44 -2.91
N ASP A 595 5.88 -1.48 -2.42
CA ASP A 595 6.67 -0.60 -3.29
C ASP A 595 7.79 -1.37 -3.98
N ALA A 596 8.49 -2.27 -3.29
CA ALA A 596 9.57 -3.08 -3.87
C ALA A 596 9.07 -4.04 -4.97
N ILE A 597 7.96 -4.75 -4.72
CA ILE A 597 7.32 -5.60 -5.73
C ILE A 597 6.78 -4.74 -6.87
N GLY A 598 6.19 -3.58 -6.56
CA GLY A 598 5.73 -2.61 -7.56
C GLY A 598 6.85 -2.11 -8.46
N LEU A 599 8.05 -1.87 -7.91
CA LEU A 599 9.24 -1.50 -8.69
C LEU A 599 9.68 -2.65 -9.60
N LEU A 600 9.83 -3.86 -9.07
CA LEU A 600 10.21 -5.04 -9.86
C LEU A 600 9.24 -5.30 -11.01
N LEU A 601 7.94 -5.17 -10.75
CA LEU A 601 6.90 -5.30 -11.77
C LEU A 601 6.98 -4.19 -12.82
N THR A 602 7.24 -2.96 -12.39
CA THR A 602 7.42 -1.81 -13.30
C THR A 602 8.61 -2.05 -14.21
N ASP A 603 9.76 -2.47 -13.67
CA ASP A 603 10.97 -2.74 -14.44
C ASP A 603 10.78 -3.92 -15.40
N LEU A 604 10.10 -4.99 -14.97
CA LEU A 604 9.79 -6.16 -15.81
C LEU A 604 8.84 -5.82 -16.97
N LEU A 605 7.93 -4.87 -16.79
CA LEU A 605 7.01 -4.43 -17.85
C LEU A 605 7.64 -3.42 -18.81
N ILE A 606 8.68 -2.71 -18.37
CA ILE A 606 9.44 -1.75 -19.21
C ILE A 606 10.47 -2.46 -20.09
N CYS A 607 11.12 -3.51 -19.57
CA CYS A 607 12.09 -4.33 -20.30
C CYS A 607 11.42 -5.19 -21.39
#